data_AF-A0A0S2EMP9-F1
#
_entry.id   AF-A0A0S2EMP9-F1
#
_cell.length_a   1.000
_cell.length_b   1.000
_cell.length_c   1.000
_cell.angle_alpha   90.00
_cell.angle_beta   90.00
_cell.angle_gamma   90.00
#
_symmetry.space_group_name_H-M   'P 1'
#
loop_
_entity.id
_entity.type
_entity.pdbx_description
1 polymer ?
#
loop_
_entity_poly.entity_id
_entity_poly.type
_entity_poly.pdbx_seq_one_letter_code
_entity_poly.pdbx_strand_id
1 'polypeptide(L)'
;MRRPSPTDEPKPPKPITADWLFRAAAHYLERYAASTAHLKRVLARKVTRRAMLRGEDASAFSGLVDETVARFVELKLLDDRAFAEAKLASLRRRGASRRHSAMKLSEKGVDRETVASVIEADETDEEGAARALAKRRRLGPHRTSGRAERRDKDIAALMRAGFSYSVAMAAIDAEPEPDTF
;
A
#
# COMPACT_ATOMS: atom_id res chain seq x y z
N MET A 1 51.10 9.69 22.03
CA MET A 1 49.75 9.13 21.75
C MET A 1 48.71 10.03 22.39
N ARG A 2 47.88 10.72 21.60
CA ARG A 2 46.83 11.63 22.09
C ARG A 2 45.66 10.76 22.59
N ARG A 3 45.31 10.85 23.87
CA ARG A 3 44.10 10.20 24.41
C ARG A 3 42.87 10.76 23.68
N PRO A 4 41.88 9.94 23.26
CA PRO A 4 40.62 10.47 22.75
C PRO A 4 39.93 11.28 23.85
N SER A 5 39.51 12.50 23.50
CA SER A 5 38.75 13.42 24.34
C SER A 5 37.37 12.82 24.68
N PRO A 6 36.84 12.96 25.91
CA PRO A 6 35.57 12.34 26.33
C PRO A 6 34.31 13.04 25.79
N THR A 7 34.38 13.71 24.64
CA THR A 7 33.32 14.63 24.18
C THR A 7 32.88 14.37 22.74
N ASP A 8 32.57 13.11 22.41
CA ASP A 8 31.89 12.77 21.15
C ASP A 8 30.92 11.60 21.29
N GLU A 9 30.39 11.34 22.49
CA GLU A 9 29.22 10.48 22.60
C GLU A 9 28.00 11.24 22.04
N PRO A 10 27.35 10.74 20.98
CA PRO A 10 26.21 11.41 20.39
C PRO A 10 25.09 11.51 21.42
N LYS A 11 24.66 12.74 21.72
CA LYS A 11 23.59 12.99 22.68
C LYS A 11 22.34 12.17 22.30
N PRO A 12 21.72 11.46 23.26
CA PRO A 12 20.54 10.67 22.96
C PRO A 12 19.43 11.58 22.42
N PRO A 13 18.59 11.09 21.49
CA PRO A 13 17.50 11.87 20.94
C PRO A 13 16.53 12.28 22.05
N LYS A 14 15.77 13.38 21.87
CA LYS A 14 14.80 13.87 22.89
C LYS A 14 13.82 12.74 23.32
N PRO A 15 13.18 12.81 24.50
CA PRO A 15 12.25 11.78 24.96
C PRO A 15 11.11 11.47 23.98
N ILE A 16 10.55 10.27 24.08
CA ILE A 16 9.32 9.87 23.39
C ILE A 16 8.15 10.42 24.21
N THR A 17 7.39 11.35 23.64
CA THR A 17 6.24 11.99 24.27
C THR A 17 5.01 11.94 23.37
N ALA A 18 3.82 12.16 23.93
CA ALA A 18 2.58 12.29 23.17
C ALA A 18 2.70 13.35 22.06
N ASP A 19 3.21 14.55 22.39
CA ASP A 19 3.46 15.63 21.43
C ASP A 19 4.39 15.22 20.30
N TRP A 20 5.45 14.47 20.61
CA TRP A 20 6.37 14.00 19.60
C TRP A 20 5.69 13.00 18.64
N LEU A 21 4.90 12.05 19.18
CA LEU A 21 4.14 11.10 18.37
C LEU A 21 3.10 11.80 17.50
N PHE A 22 2.36 12.76 18.07
CA PHE A 22 1.36 13.54 17.36
C PHE A 22 2.00 14.30 16.17
N ARG A 23 3.11 15.00 16.39
CA ARG A 23 3.85 15.69 15.32
C ARG A 23 4.41 14.70 14.29
N ALA A 24 4.92 13.56 14.73
CA ALA A 24 5.43 12.52 13.83
C ALA A 24 4.34 11.91 12.95
N ALA A 25 3.12 11.77 13.49
CA ALA A 25 1.94 11.30 12.79
C ALA A 25 1.45 12.35 11.78
N ALA A 26 1.26 13.60 12.20
CA ALA A 26 0.82 14.70 11.35
C ALA A 26 1.76 14.87 10.13
N HIS A 27 3.07 14.95 10.40
CA HIS A 27 4.11 15.05 9.37
C HIS A 27 4.12 13.87 8.39
N TYR A 28 3.69 12.69 8.83
CA TYR A 28 3.58 11.53 7.95
C TYR A 28 2.34 11.63 7.04
N LEU A 29 1.19 11.99 7.61
CA LEU A 29 -0.08 12.09 6.87
C LEU A 29 -0.12 13.27 5.90
N GLU A 30 0.65 14.34 6.14
CA GLU A 30 0.85 15.43 5.18
C GLU A 30 1.41 14.94 3.82
N ARG A 31 2.10 13.79 3.80
CA ARG A 31 2.80 13.29 2.62
C ARG A 31 2.20 12.00 2.07
N TYR A 32 1.60 11.21 2.95
CA TYR A 32 1.20 9.85 2.63
C TYR A 32 -0.19 9.55 3.16
N ALA A 33 -1.08 9.13 2.27
CA ALA A 33 -2.32 8.47 2.66
C ALA A 33 -2.00 7.11 3.31
N ALA A 34 -2.64 6.82 4.44
CA ALA A 34 -2.44 5.59 5.19
C ALA A 34 -3.71 5.13 5.89
N SER A 35 -3.85 3.82 6.06
CA SER A 35 -4.80 3.26 7.01
C SER A 35 -4.27 3.38 8.44
N THR A 36 -5.19 3.23 9.39
CA THR A 36 -4.99 3.22 10.83
C THR A 36 -3.89 2.22 11.23
N ALA A 37 -4.01 0.97 10.78
CA ALA A 37 -3.01 -0.06 11.03
C ALA A 37 -1.65 0.24 10.39
N HIS A 38 -1.62 0.94 9.25
CA HIS A 38 -0.37 1.35 8.62
C HIS A 38 0.33 2.44 9.43
N LEU A 39 -0.41 3.47 9.85
CA LEU A 39 0.14 4.54 10.68
C LEU A 39 0.65 4.00 12.01
N LYS A 40 -0.12 3.13 12.69
CA LYS A 40 0.31 2.45 13.92
C LYS A 40 1.66 1.76 13.74
N ARG A 41 1.86 0.99 12.65
CA ARG A 41 3.14 0.35 12.34
C ARG A 41 4.26 1.35 12.07
N VAL A 42 3.97 2.47 11.41
CA VAL A 42 4.97 3.53 11.15
C VAL A 42 5.42 4.17 12.46
N LEU A 43 4.49 4.53 13.33
CA LEU A 43 4.78 5.13 14.64
C LEU A 43 5.53 4.14 15.54
N ALA A 44 5.10 2.88 15.61
CA ALA A 44 5.78 1.83 16.37
C ALA A 44 7.26 1.69 15.93
N ARG A 45 7.54 1.65 14.62
CA ARG A 45 8.94 1.61 14.13
C ARG A 45 9.76 2.83 14.53
N LYS A 46 9.14 4.02 14.55
CA LYS A 46 9.82 5.26 15.01
C LYS A 46 10.10 5.19 16.51
N VAL A 47 9.15 4.71 17.31
CA VAL A 47 9.30 4.46 18.75
C VAL A 47 10.43 3.48 18.99
N THR A 48 10.40 2.29 18.38
CA THR A 48 11.45 1.26 18.55
C THR A 48 12.83 1.82 18.28
N ARG A 49 13.03 2.49 17.14
CA ARG A 49 14.32 3.09 16.80
C ARG A 49 14.78 4.11 17.84
N ARG A 50 13.86 4.94 18.33
CA ARG A 50 14.20 6.02 19.27
C ARG A 50 14.43 5.50 20.69
N ALA A 51 13.66 4.51 21.13
CA ALA A 51 13.82 3.84 22.41
C ALA A 51 15.18 3.10 22.46
N MET A 52 15.55 2.38 21.38
CA MET A 52 16.87 1.75 21.25
C MET A 52 18.02 2.74 21.43
N LEU A 53 17.95 3.92 20.80
CA LEU A 53 18.97 4.97 20.93
C LEU A 53 19.04 5.61 22.32
N ARG A 54 18.04 5.37 23.17
CA ARG A 54 17.94 5.89 24.53
C ARG A 54 18.15 4.81 25.60
N GLY A 55 18.29 3.53 25.21
CA GLY A 55 18.30 2.42 26.15
C GLY A 55 16.96 2.21 26.87
N GLU A 56 15.86 2.69 26.28
CA GLU A 56 14.51 2.55 26.83
C GLU A 56 13.78 1.34 26.23
N ASP A 57 12.84 0.74 26.97
CA ASP A 57 11.96 -0.29 26.43
C ASP A 57 10.88 0.34 25.54
N ALA A 58 10.84 -0.07 24.27
CA ALA A 58 9.85 0.40 23.31
C ALA A 58 8.41 -0.01 23.69
N SER A 59 8.24 -1.12 24.41
CA SER A 59 6.92 -1.65 24.78
C SER A 59 6.14 -0.69 25.69
N ALA A 60 6.86 0.08 26.51
CA ALA A 60 6.32 1.09 27.42
C ALA A 60 5.56 2.23 26.70
N PHE A 61 5.79 2.43 25.40
CA PHE A 61 5.16 3.49 24.61
C PHE A 61 4.02 2.99 23.70
N SER A 62 3.66 1.71 23.77
CA SER A 62 2.59 1.12 22.95
C SER A 62 1.24 1.82 23.18
N GLY A 63 0.88 2.11 24.43
CA GLY A 63 -0.34 2.85 24.77
C GLY A 63 -0.37 4.26 24.15
N LEU A 64 0.74 4.99 24.20
CA LEU A 64 0.85 6.32 23.59
C LEU A 64 0.69 6.29 22.06
N VAL A 65 1.17 5.24 21.39
CA VAL A 65 0.95 5.05 19.95
C VAL A 65 -0.54 4.84 19.67
N ASP A 66 -1.20 4.03 20.48
CA ASP A 66 -2.63 3.70 20.31
C ASP A 66 -3.52 4.91 20.57
N GLU A 67 -3.26 5.68 21.62
CA GLU A 67 -3.92 6.95 21.91
C GLU A 67 -3.73 7.96 20.78
N THR A 68 -2.50 8.08 20.26
CA THR A 68 -2.21 8.98 19.14
C THR A 68 -3.03 8.58 17.91
N VAL A 69 -3.04 7.30 17.54
CA VAL A 69 -3.79 6.83 16.38
C VAL A 69 -5.30 7.03 16.57
N ALA A 70 -5.83 6.71 17.74
CA ALA A 70 -7.24 6.93 18.07
C ALA A 70 -7.64 8.41 17.95
N ARG A 71 -6.79 9.33 18.41
CA ARG A 71 -7.02 10.77 18.27
C ARG A 71 -7.09 11.22 16.81
N PHE A 72 -6.26 10.64 15.94
CA PHE A 72 -6.30 10.97 14.50
C PHE A 72 -7.57 10.44 13.81
N VAL A 73 -8.09 9.28 14.24
CA VAL A 73 -9.39 8.76 13.80
C VAL A 73 -10.52 9.68 14.27
N GLU A 74 -10.52 10.08 15.54
CA GLU A 74 -11.52 11.00 16.11
C GLU A 74 -11.54 12.36 15.37
N LEU A 75 -10.36 12.88 15.02
CA LEU A 75 -10.21 14.11 14.23
C LEU A 75 -10.53 13.92 12.73
N LYS A 76 -10.95 12.73 12.30
CA LYS A 76 -11.21 12.36 10.90
C LYS A 76 -10.02 12.58 9.96
N LEU A 77 -8.81 12.57 10.50
CA LEU A 77 -7.56 12.60 9.72
C LEU A 77 -7.17 11.21 9.21
N LEU A 78 -7.77 10.17 9.80
CA LEU A 78 -7.70 8.79 9.34
C LEU A 78 -9.11 8.28 9.08
N ASP A 79 -9.30 7.70 7.91
CA ASP A 79 -10.50 7.01 7.50
C ASP A 79 -10.08 5.81 6.65
N ASP A 80 -10.20 4.62 7.21
CA ASP A 80 -9.78 3.37 6.55
C ASP A 80 -10.64 3.05 5.33
N ARG A 81 -11.92 3.45 5.35
CA ARG A 81 -12.84 3.26 4.22
C ARG A 81 -12.46 4.19 3.08
N ALA A 82 -12.32 5.49 3.34
CA ALA A 82 -11.92 6.46 2.33
C ALA A 82 -10.52 6.13 1.75
N PHE A 83 -9.59 5.69 2.62
CA PHE A 83 -8.30 5.17 2.18
C PHE A 83 -8.44 3.97 1.25
N ALA A 84 -9.28 3.00 1.61
CA ALA A 84 -9.49 1.78 0.84
C ALA A 84 -10.09 2.06 -0.54
N GLU A 85 -11.12 2.92 -0.62
CA GLU A 85 -11.77 3.32 -1.87
C GLU A 85 -10.79 4.02 -2.81
N ALA A 86 -10.07 5.03 -2.32
CA ALA A 86 -9.07 5.75 -3.11
C ALA A 86 -7.93 4.84 -3.57
N LYS A 87 -7.48 3.93 -2.69
CA LYS A 87 -6.42 2.97 -3.01
C LYS A 87 -6.88 1.94 -4.05
N LEU A 88 -8.10 1.44 -3.91
CA LEU A 88 -8.71 0.51 -4.85
C LEU A 88 -8.80 1.16 -6.23
N ALA A 89 -9.41 2.35 -6.36
CA ALA A 89 -9.53 3.05 -7.63
C ALA A 89 -8.17 3.23 -8.33
N SER A 90 -7.13 3.57 -7.56
CA SER A 90 -5.76 3.68 -8.07
C SER A 90 -5.17 2.34 -8.55
N LEU A 91 -5.46 1.25 -7.86
CA LEU A 91 -5.02 -0.10 -8.23
C LEU A 91 -5.74 -0.61 -9.47
N ARG A 92 -7.07 -0.45 -9.52
CA ARG A 92 -7.93 -0.84 -10.64
C ARG A 92 -7.51 -0.13 -11.93
N ARG A 93 -7.26 1.18 -11.88
CA ARG A 93 -6.75 1.96 -13.03
C ARG A 93 -5.40 1.46 -13.57
N ARG A 94 -4.56 0.83 -12.73
CA ARG A 94 -3.27 0.23 -13.13
C ARG A 94 -3.37 -1.23 -13.57
N GLY A 95 -4.60 -1.76 -13.62
CA GLY A 95 -4.91 -3.13 -13.99
C GLY A 95 -4.69 -4.15 -12.88
N ALA A 96 -4.95 -3.80 -11.62
CA ALA A 96 -5.01 -4.81 -10.56
C ALA A 96 -6.38 -5.52 -10.57
N SER A 97 -6.38 -6.84 -10.48
CA SER A 97 -7.61 -7.63 -10.28
C SER A 97 -8.27 -7.31 -8.95
N ARG A 98 -9.57 -7.61 -8.79
CA ARG A 98 -10.28 -7.46 -7.51
C ARG A 98 -9.57 -8.25 -6.40
N ARG A 99 -9.15 -9.48 -6.70
CA ARG A 99 -8.41 -10.34 -5.77
C ARG A 99 -7.09 -9.71 -5.31
N HIS A 100 -6.31 -9.17 -6.25
CA HIS A 100 -5.04 -8.53 -5.92
C HIS A 100 -5.28 -7.23 -5.13
N SER A 101 -6.28 -6.44 -5.50
CA SER A 101 -6.65 -5.24 -4.77
C SER A 101 -7.04 -5.54 -3.32
N ALA A 102 -7.89 -6.54 -3.08
CA ALA A 102 -8.27 -6.98 -1.74
C ALA A 102 -7.05 -7.39 -0.89
N MET A 103 -6.11 -8.14 -1.48
CA MET A 103 -4.86 -8.52 -0.83
C MET A 103 -4.02 -7.27 -0.47
N LYS A 104 -3.91 -6.28 -1.37
CA LYS A 104 -3.15 -5.06 -1.10
C LYS A 104 -3.77 -4.18 -0.02
N LEU A 105 -5.09 -4.11 0.06
CA LEU A 105 -5.77 -3.43 1.15
C LEU A 105 -5.53 -4.14 2.49
N SER A 106 -5.62 -5.48 2.49
CA SER A 106 -5.33 -6.30 3.67
C SER A 106 -3.87 -6.16 4.14
N GLU A 107 -2.90 -6.12 3.23
CA GLU A 107 -1.47 -5.85 3.55
C GLU A 107 -1.27 -4.48 4.23
N LYS A 108 -2.13 -3.50 3.90
CA LYS A 108 -2.14 -2.19 4.56
C LYS A 108 -2.81 -2.26 5.93
N GLY A 109 -3.55 -3.31 6.22
CA GLY A 109 -4.22 -3.56 7.50
C GLY A 109 -5.58 -2.87 7.58
N VAL A 110 -6.22 -2.64 6.44
CA VAL A 110 -7.66 -2.34 6.39
C VAL A 110 -8.40 -3.60 6.86
N ASP A 111 -9.43 -3.43 7.68
CA ASP A 111 -10.20 -4.55 8.21
C ASP A 111 -10.94 -5.31 7.10
N ARG A 112 -11.26 -6.58 7.39
CA ARG A 112 -11.81 -7.50 6.39
C ARG A 112 -13.19 -7.05 5.86
N GLU A 113 -14.02 -6.46 6.71
CA GLU A 113 -15.37 -6.04 6.36
C GLU A 113 -15.34 -4.82 5.44
N THR A 114 -14.51 -3.82 5.78
CA THR A 114 -14.25 -2.68 4.90
C THR A 114 -13.67 -3.13 3.56
N VAL A 115 -12.69 -4.04 3.55
CA VAL A 115 -12.16 -4.58 2.29
C VAL A 115 -13.23 -5.25 1.45
N ALA A 116 -14.07 -6.10 2.06
CA ALA A 116 -15.14 -6.78 1.35
C ALA A 116 -16.14 -5.77 0.75
N SER A 117 -16.62 -4.81 1.55
CA SER A 117 -17.59 -3.82 1.10
C SER A 117 -17.06 -2.92 -0.02
N VAL A 118 -15.79 -2.51 0.05
CA VAL A 118 -15.18 -1.63 -0.96
C VAL A 118 -14.91 -2.37 -2.26
N ILE A 119 -14.58 -3.66 -2.19
CA ILE A 119 -14.40 -4.51 -3.37
C ILE A 119 -15.75 -4.84 -4.02
N GLU A 120 -16.79 -5.06 -3.23
CA GLU A 120 -18.14 -5.32 -3.72
C GLU A 120 -18.74 -4.08 -4.42
N ALA A 121 -18.50 -2.89 -3.87
CA ALA A 121 -18.91 -1.63 -4.47
C ALA A 121 -18.09 -1.21 -5.70
N ASP A 122 -17.08 -1.99 -6.11
CA ASP A 122 -16.24 -1.68 -7.27
C ASP A 122 -16.96 -1.96 -8.60
N GLU A 123 -17.45 -0.89 -9.22
CA GLU A 123 -18.07 -0.95 -10.54
C GLU A 123 -17.06 -1.10 -11.69
N THR A 124 -15.75 -1.07 -11.40
CA THR A 124 -14.74 -1.25 -12.45
C THR A 124 -14.85 -2.64 -13.05
N ASP A 125 -15.00 -2.71 -14.37
CA ASP A 125 -14.98 -3.96 -15.14
C ASP A 125 -13.64 -4.72 -14.96
N GLU A 126 -13.74 -6.01 -14.65
CA GLU A 126 -12.58 -6.89 -14.46
C GLU A 126 -11.81 -7.08 -15.77
N GLU A 127 -12.50 -7.09 -16.92
CA GLU A 127 -11.86 -7.18 -18.22
C GLU A 127 -11.13 -5.88 -18.58
N GLY A 128 -11.72 -4.72 -18.31
CA GLY A 128 -11.07 -3.43 -18.42
C GLY A 128 -9.78 -3.34 -17.61
N ALA A 129 -9.79 -3.83 -16.37
CA ALA A 129 -8.58 -3.92 -15.55
C ALA A 129 -7.53 -4.89 -16.14
N ALA A 130 -7.96 -6.03 -16.70
CA ALA A 130 -7.05 -6.96 -17.35
C ALA A 130 -6.41 -6.37 -18.62
N ARG A 131 -7.19 -5.67 -19.46
CA ARG A 131 -6.70 -4.94 -20.64
C ARG A 131 -5.70 -3.85 -20.25
N ALA A 132 -5.99 -3.08 -19.19
CA ALA A 132 -5.06 -2.07 -18.68
C ALA A 132 -3.72 -2.68 -18.22
N LEU A 133 -3.76 -3.87 -17.59
CA LEU A 133 -2.53 -4.59 -17.21
C LEU A 133 -1.77 -5.11 -18.44
N ALA A 134 -2.48 -5.69 -19.41
CA ALA A 134 -1.92 -6.20 -20.65
C ALA A 134 -1.22 -5.08 -21.44
N LYS A 135 -1.87 -3.92 -21.61
CA LYS A 135 -1.30 -2.72 -22.24
C LYS A 135 -0.03 -2.27 -21.52
N ARG A 136 -0.10 -2.09 -20.19
CA ARG A 136 1.05 -1.64 -19.38
C ARG A 136 2.24 -2.59 -19.43
N ARG A 137 2.00 -3.89 -19.55
CA ARG A 137 3.04 -4.94 -19.60
C ARG A 137 3.40 -5.40 -21.02
N ARG A 138 2.81 -4.80 -22.06
CA ARG A 138 2.99 -5.18 -23.47
C ARG A 138 2.76 -6.68 -23.71
N LEU A 139 1.66 -7.19 -23.15
CA LEU A 139 1.21 -8.57 -23.30
C LEU A 139 0.20 -8.68 -24.45
N GLY A 140 0.10 -9.87 -25.04
CA GLY A 140 -0.93 -10.21 -26.01
C GLY A 140 -1.04 -9.18 -27.15
N PRO A 141 -2.14 -8.41 -27.26
CA PRO A 141 -2.38 -7.50 -28.38
C PRO A 141 -1.35 -6.36 -28.46
N HIS A 142 -0.71 -6.02 -27.34
CA HIS A 142 0.26 -4.92 -27.26
C HIS A 142 1.72 -5.39 -27.41
N ARG A 143 1.92 -6.67 -27.77
CA ARG A 143 3.24 -7.27 -27.98
C ARG A 143 3.70 -7.05 -29.42
N THR A 144 4.91 -6.56 -29.60
CA THR A 144 5.47 -6.24 -30.93
C THR A 144 5.87 -7.47 -31.75
N SER A 145 6.25 -8.59 -31.10
CA SER A 145 6.65 -9.81 -31.78
C SER A 145 6.42 -11.05 -30.92
N GLY A 146 6.19 -12.20 -31.55
CA GLY A 146 6.04 -13.49 -30.87
C GLY A 146 4.73 -13.63 -30.09
N ARG A 147 3.63 -13.02 -30.56
CA ARG A 147 2.32 -13.03 -29.88
C ARG A 147 1.79 -14.46 -29.73
N ALA A 148 1.80 -15.24 -30.80
CA ALA A 148 1.26 -16.60 -30.80
C ALA A 148 2.05 -17.52 -29.86
N GLU A 149 3.38 -17.47 -29.91
CA GLU A 149 4.28 -18.32 -29.13
C GLU A 149 4.29 -17.95 -27.63
N ARG A 150 3.87 -16.74 -27.29
CA ARG A 150 3.82 -16.23 -25.91
C ARG A 150 2.42 -16.15 -25.33
N ARG A 151 1.39 -16.49 -26.10
CA ARG A 151 -0.02 -16.42 -25.68
C ARG A 151 -0.26 -17.06 -24.32
N ASP A 152 0.12 -18.32 -24.15
CA ASP A 152 -0.12 -19.05 -22.89
C ASP A 152 0.67 -18.46 -21.71
N LYS A 153 1.87 -17.92 -21.97
CA LYS A 153 2.69 -17.25 -20.95
C LYS A 153 2.08 -15.93 -20.53
N ASP A 154 1.47 -15.21 -21.47
CA ASP A 154 0.80 -13.93 -21.22
C ASP A 154 -0.50 -14.15 -20.45
N ILE A 155 -1.30 -15.17 -20.81
CA ILE A 155 -2.49 -15.60 -20.03
C ILE A 155 -2.07 -16.00 -18.60
N ALA A 156 -1.04 -16.84 -18.47
CA ALA A 156 -0.53 -17.24 -17.15
C ALA A 156 -0.02 -16.05 -16.33
N ALA A 157 0.49 -14.99 -16.96
CA ALA A 157 0.90 -13.77 -16.28
C ALA A 157 -0.28 -12.99 -15.70
N LEU A 158 -1.41 -12.91 -16.42
CA LEU A 158 -2.64 -12.30 -15.91
C LEU A 158 -3.28 -13.15 -14.81
N MET A 159 -3.30 -14.47 -14.96
CA MET A 159 -3.79 -15.37 -13.89
C MET A 159 -3.00 -15.21 -12.60
N ARG A 160 -1.65 -15.13 -12.69
CA ARG A 160 -0.80 -14.83 -11.52
C ARG A 160 -1.02 -13.42 -10.96
N ALA A 161 -1.54 -12.49 -11.75
CA ALA A 161 -1.98 -11.19 -11.28
C ALA A 161 -3.38 -11.21 -10.63
N GLY A 162 -4.03 -12.38 -10.58
CA GLY A 162 -5.28 -12.63 -9.87
C GLY A 162 -6.54 -12.62 -10.73
N PHE A 163 -6.40 -12.54 -12.07
CA PHE A 163 -7.54 -12.64 -12.99
C PHE A 163 -7.99 -14.09 -13.19
N SER A 164 -9.27 -14.30 -13.50
CA SER A 164 -9.76 -15.62 -13.93
C SER A 164 -9.19 -15.98 -15.30
N TYR A 165 -9.24 -17.28 -15.63
CA TYR A 165 -8.80 -17.74 -16.94
C TYR A 165 -9.58 -17.08 -18.09
N SER A 166 -10.91 -16.99 -17.97
CA SER A 166 -11.77 -16.38 -18.99
C SER A 166 -11.42 -14.92 -19.26
N VAL A 167 -11.25 -14.11 -18.20
CA VAL A 167 -10.86 -12.69 -18.30
C VAL A 167 -9.44 -12.55 -18.87
N ALA A 168 -8.51 -13.40 -18.44
CA ALA A 168 -7.15 -13.39 -18.94
C ALA A 168 -7.10 -13.73 -20.44
N MET A 169 -7.82 -14.76 -20.87
CA MET A 169 -7.93 -15.17 -22.26
C MET A 169 -8.54 -14.04 -23.11
N ALA A 170 -9.67 -13.49 -22.69
CA ALA A 170 -10.33 -12.39 -23.39
C ALA A 170 -9.41 -11.17 -23.59
N ALA A 171 -8.65 -10.79 -22.57
CA ALA A 171 -7.72 -9.66 -22.65
C ALA A 171 -6.49 -9.93 -23.55
N ILE A 172 -6.05 -11.18 -23.68
CA ILE A 172 -4.88 -11.54 -24.51
C ILE A 172 -5.27 -11.78 -25.97
N ASP A 173 -6.45 -12.34 -26.20
CA ASP A 173 -6.94 -12.70 -27.53
C ASP A 173 -7.64 -11.55 -28.25
N ALA A 174 -8.03 -10.49 -27.53
CA ALA A 174 -8.58 -9.28 -28.12
C ALA A 174 -7.71 -8.70 -29.25
N GLU A 175 -8.32 -8.00 -30.19
CA GLU A 175 -7.58 -7.16 -31.12
C GLU A 175 -7.08 -5.89 -30.40
N PRO A 176 -5.94 -5.31 -30.79
CA PRO A 176 -5.48 -4.06 -30.20
C PRO A 176 -6.51 -2.97 -30.53
N GLU A 177 -7.12 -2.37 -29.50
CA GLU A 177 -7.91 -1.16 -29.69
C GLU A 177 -7.01 -0.10 -30.35
N PRO A 178 -7.47 0.57 -31.42
CA PRO A 178 -6.70 1.64 -32.03
C PRO A 178 -6.46 2.71 -30.98
N ASP A 179 -5.21 3.17 -30.84
CA ASP A 179 -4.90 4.30 -29.96
C ASP A 179 -5.68 5.51 -30.49
N THR A 180 -6.79 5.85 -29.85
CA THR A 180 -7.50 7.11 -30.06
C THR A 180 -6.61 8.21 -29.51
N PHE A 181 -6.04 9.01 -30.43
CA PHE A 181 -5.24 10.20 -30.14
C PHE A 181 -6.11 11.37 -29.70
#